data_AF-H9U176-F1
#
_entry.id   AF-H9U176-F1
#
_cell.length_a   1.000
_cell.length_b   1.000
_cell.length_c   1.000
_cell.angle_alpha   90.00
_cell.angle_beta   90.00
_cell.angle_gamma   90.00
#
_symmetry.space_group_name_H-M   'P 1'
#
loop_
_entity.id
_entity.type
_entity.pdbx_description
1 polymer ?
#
loop_
_entity_poly.entity_id
_entity_poly.type
_entity_poly.pdbx_seq_one_letter_code
_entity_poly.pdbx_strand_id
1 'polypeptide(L)'
;DYLPDTPEVRQDVAEFYGSIATADEAVGRLLDTLADTGLDASTWVVFVTDHGPAFPRAKSTLYDAGTGIALIIRPPTRRAMAPRVYDELFSGVDLVPTLLDLLRLEVPADVEGVSHAPALLAPDTENAAVRDHVYTAKTY
;
A
#
# COMPACT_ATOMS: atom_id res chain seq x y z
N ASP A 1 9.86 16.88 12.91
CA ASP A 1 8.46 17.04 13.31
C ASP A 1 7.98 18.42 12.85
N TYR A 2 6.89 18.50 12.08
CA TYR A 2 6.46 19.72 11.38
C TYR A 2 5.16 20.33 11.90
N LEU A 3 4.50 19.64 12.83
CA LEU A 3 3.28 20.11 13.49
C LEU A 3 3.64 20.91 14.76
N PRO A 4 2.91 21.99 15.08
CA PRO A 4 3.18 22.76 16.28
C PRO A 4 2.72 21.99 17.52
N ASP A 5 3.57 21.97 18.56
CA ASP A 5 3.29 21.26 19.81
C ASP A 5 2.31 22.04 20.69
N THR A 6 1.02 21.88 20.39
CA THR A 6 -0.10 22.52 21.09
C THR A 6 -1.09 21.47 21.59
N PRO A 7 -1.85 21.74 22.66
CA PRO A 7 -2.88 20.82 23.15
C PRO A 7 -3.86 20.38 22.05
N GLU A 8 -4.28 21.31 21.19
CA GLU A 8 -5.23 21.07 20.10
C GLU A 8 -4.63 20.12 19.05
N VAL A 9 -3.40 20.37 18.61
CA VAL A 9 -2.73 19.49 17.64
C VAL A 9 -2.45 18.11 18.22
N ARG A 10 -2.07 18.01 19.50
CA ARG A 10 -1.90 16.69 20.15
C ARG A 10 -3.22 15.92 20.20
N GLN A 11 -4.35 16.62 20.41
CA GLN A 11 -5.67 16.02 20.36
C GLN A 11 -6.00 15.51 18.94
N ASP A 12 -5.76 16.30 17.89
CA ASP A 12 -5.98 15.88 16.49
C ASP A 12 -5.14 14.64 16.13
N VAL A 13 -3.87 14.60 16.56
CA VAL A 13 -2.99 13.43 16.36
C VAL A 13 -3.48 12.21 17.14
N ALA A 14 -3.94 12.39 18.37
CA ALA A 14 -4.48 11.30 19.18
C ALA A 14 -5.77 10.72 18.55
N GLU A 15 -6.66 11.57 18.05
CA GLU A 15 -7.88 11.15 17.34
C GLU A 15 -7.56 10.44 16.02
N PHE A 16 -6.56 10.91 15.29
CA PHE A 16 -6.06 10.23 14.10
C PHE A 16 -5.53 8.83 14.43
N TYR A 17 -4.75 8.67 15.49
CA TYR A 17 -4.29 7.35 15.94
C TYR A 17 -5.42 6.46 16.44
N GLY A 18 -6.45 7.02 17.10
CA GLY A 18 -7.66 6.29 17.44
C GLY A 18 -8.40 5.78 16.19
N SER A 19 -8.43 6.57 15.11
CA SER A 19 -9.00 6.17 13.83
C SER A 19 -8.21 5.04 13.18
N ILE A 20 -6.87 5.08 13.27
CA ILE A 20 -6.00 3.97 12.81
C ILE A 20 -6.30 2.70 13.61
N ALA A 21 -6.38 2.78 14.94
CA ALA A 21 -6.68 1.62 15.78
C ALA A 21 -8.05 1.00 15.43
N THR A 22 -9.05 1.84 15.18
CA THR A 22 -10.39 1.39 14.74
C THR A 22 -10.33 0.68 13.38
N ALA A 23 -9.56 1.22 12.44
CA ALA A 23 -9.37 0.60 11.13
C ALA A 23 -8.61 -0.74 11.22
N ASP A 24 -7.59 -0.81 12.06
CA ASP A 24 -6.80 -2.03 12.31
C ASP A 24 -7.68 -3.16 12.87
N GLU A 25 -8.53 -2.88 13.86
CA GLU A 25 -9.49 -3.86 14.40
C GLU A 25 -10.47 -4.34 13.31
N ALA A 26 -10.95 -3.44 12.46
CA ALA A 26 -11.82 -3.80 11.35
C ALA A 26 -11.11 -4.70 10.31
N VAL A 27 -9.85 -4.41 9.98
CA VAL A 27 -9.03 -5.26 9.11
C VAL A 27 -8.79 -6.63 9.75
N GLY A 28 -8.50 -6.68 11.05
CA GLY A 28 -8.36 -7.92 11.81
C GLY A 28 -9.59 -8.83 11.64
N ARG A 29 -10.80 -8.28 11.83
CA ARG A 29 -12.05 -9.02 11.63
C ARG A 29 -12.21 -9.59 10.21
N LEU A 30 -11.77 -8.86 9.18
CA LEU A 30 -11.80 -9.34 7.80
C LEU A 30 -10.80 -10.49 7.59
N LEU A 31 -9.59 -10.36 8.13
CA LEU A 31 -8.56 -11.40 8.05
C LEU A 31 -8.97 -12.67 8.79
N ASP A 32 -9.55 -12.54 9.99
CA ASP A 32 -10.10 -13.65 10.77
C ASP A 32 -11.20 -14.36 9.97
N THR A 33 -12.12 -13.60 9.37
CA THR A 33 -13.19 -14.17 8.54
C THR A 33 -12.63 -14.95 7.35
N LEU A 34 -11.58 -14.45 6.69
CA LEU A 34 -10.92 -15.18 5.60
C LEU A 34 -10.28 -16.49 6.08
N ALA A 35 -9.68 -16.50 7.28
CA ALA A 35 -9.08 -17.69 7.87
C ALA A 35 -10.15 -18.72 8.29
N ASP A 36 -11.19 -18.28 9.00
CA ASP A 36 -12.30 -19.13 9.48
C ASP A 36 -13.06 -19.82 8.34
N THR A 37 -13.15 -19.15 7.19
CA THR A 37 -13.78 -19.68 5.97
C THR A 37 -12.82 -20.45 5.06
N GLY A 38 -11.52 -20.47 5.37
CA GLY A 38 -10.47 -21.07 4.55
C GLY A 38 -10.23 -20.35 3.21
N LEU A 39 -10.76 -19.14 3.04
CA LEU A 39 -10.57 -18.32 1.84
C LEU A 39 -9.20 -17.63 1.80
N ASP A 40 -8.55 -17.46 2.94
CA ASP A 40 -7.17 -16.94 3.05
C ASP A 40 -6.15 -17.78 2.25
N ALA A 41 -6.45 -19.05 2.04
CA ALA A 41 -5.66 -20.00 1.27
C ALA A 41 -5.60 -19.70 -0.24
N SER A 42 -6.49 -18.85 -0.77
CA SER A 42 -6.53 -18.46 -2.20
C SER A 42 -6.74 -16.98 -2.45
N THR A 43 -6.81 -16.15 -1.40
CA THR A 43 -7.12 -14.71 -1.53
C THR A 43 -5.86 -13.87 -1.39
N TRP A 44 -5.64 -12.98 -2.35
CA TRP A 44 -4.71 -11.85 -2.16
C TRP A 44 -5.42 -10.77 -1.36
N VAL A 45 -4.76 -10.28 -0.30
CA VAL A 45 -5.28 -9.12 0.46
C VAL A 45 -4.33 -7.95 0.21
N VAL A 46 -4.90 -6.83 -0.23
CA VAL A 46 -4.16 -5.57 -0.39
C VAL A 46 -4.75 -4.54 0.57
N PHE A 47 -3.92 -4.04 1.46
CA PHE A 47 -4.21 -2.87 2.27
C PHE A 47 -3.45 -1.68 1.67
N VAL A 48 -4.15 -0.60 1.37
CA VAL A 48 -3.56 0.58 0.73
C VAL A 48 -4.25 1.86 1.20
N THR A 49 -3.51 2.95 1.30
CA THR A 49 -4.07 4.31 1.44
C THR A 49 -3.93 5.08 0.12
N ASP A 50 -4.83 6.02 -0.14
CA ASP A 50 -4.83 6.82 -1.37
C ASP A 50 -3.83 7.99 -1.33
N HIS A 51 -3.58 8.54 -0.13
CA HIS A 51 -2.60 9.59 0.13
C HIS A 51 -2.11 9.54 1.59
N GLY A 52 -1.19 10.44 1.95
CA GLY A 52 -0.74 10.63 3.33
C GLY A 52 -1.78 11.29 4.25
N PRO A 53 -1.50 11.47 5.55
CA PRO A 53 -2.48 11.96 6.51
C PRO A 53 -3.00 13.38 6.19
N ALA A 54 -4.21 13.69 6.67
CA ALA A 54 -4.85 14.99 6.47
C ALA A 54 -4.30 16.10 7.40
N PHE A 55 -2.98 16.16 7.55
CA PHE A 55 -2.28 17.17 8.34
C PHE A 55 -1.66 18.28 7.46
N PRO A 56 -1.40 19.48 8.01
CA PRO A 56 -0.64 20.52 7.31
C PRO A 56 0.67 19.98 6.73
N ARG A 57 1.02 20.32 5.49
CA ARG A 57 2.21 19.79 4.78
C ARG A 57 2.21 18.28 4.47
N ALA A 58 1.09 17.59 4.69
CA ALA A 58 0.88 16.21 4.27
C ALA A 58 -0.07 16.17 3.06
N LYS A 59 -1.28 15.58 3.18
CA LYS A 59 -2.28 15.50 2.10
C LYS A 59 -2.40 16.82 1.31
N SER A 60 -2.52 16.72 0.00
CA SER A 60 -2.60 17.87 -0.94
C SER A 60 -1.28 18.64 -1.12
N THR A 61 -0.15 18.02 -0.79
CA THR A 61 1.19 18.50 -1.10
C THR A 61 2.00 17.39 -1.79
N LEU A 62 3.13 17.77 -2.39
CA LEU A 62 4.08 16.84 -3.01
C LEU A 62 5.24 16.46 -2.07
N TYR A 63 5.09 16.73 -0.77
CA TYR A 63 6.07 16.30 0.23
C TYR A 63 5.85 14.82 0.57
N ASP A 64 6.87 14.16 1.10
CA ASP A 64 6.83 12.74 1.48
C ASP A 64 5.65 12.41 2.40
N ALA A 65 5.32 13.30 3.34
CA ALA A 65 4.17 13.11 4.22
C ALA A 65 2.80 13.18 3.50
N GLY A 66 2.74 13.75 2.30
CA GLY A 66 1.53 13.84 1.48
C GLY A 66 1.40 12.74 0.44
N THR A 67 2.52 12.35 -0.18
CA THR A 67 2.57 11.34 -1.25
C THR A 67 2.87 9.94 -0.73
N GLY A 68 3.45 9.81 0.46
CA GLY A 68 3.70 8.53 1.11
C GLY A 68 2.39 7.87 1.54
N ILE A 69 2.18 6.64 1.07
CA ILE A 69 1.01 5.83 1.37
C ILE A 69 1.42 4.55 2.11
N ALA A 70 0.48 3.95 2.83
CA ALA A 70 0.64 2.58 3.29
C ALA A 70 0.32 1.63 2.13
N LEU A 71 1.13 0.58 1.94
CA LEU A 71 0.84 -0.51 1.03
C LEU A 71 1.32 -1.83 1.65
N ILE A 72 0.41 -2.77 1.84
CA ILE A 72 0.71 -4.13 2.27
C ILE A 72 0.01 -5.09 1.30
N ILE A 73 0.78 -5.97 0.67
CA ILE A 73 0.26 -7.01 -0.22
C ILE A 73 0.52 -8.36 0.45
N ARG A 74 -0.55 -9.00 0.93
CA ARG A 74 -0.50 -10.33 1.54
C ARG A 74 -0.87 -11.39 0.50
N PRO A 75 0.05 -12.31 0.17
CA PRO A 75 -0.26 -13.44 -0.70
C PRO A 75 -1.21 -14.45 -0.03
N PRO A 76 -1.93 -15.26 -0.82
CA PRO A 76 -2.64 -16.42 -0.31
C PRO A 76 -1.71 -17.32 0.51
N THR A 77 -2.19 -17.86 1.63
CA THR A 77 -1.35 -18.63 2.56
C THR A 77 -0.74 -19.88 1.93
N ARG A 78 -1.40 -20.49 0.94
CA ARG A 78 -0.86 -21.62 0.16
C ARG A 78 0.41 -21.30 -0.64
N ARG A 79 0.72 -20.03 -0.90
CA ARG A 79 1.98 -19.64 -1.55
C ARG A 79 3.18 -19.71 -0.61
N ALA A 80 2.96 -19.78 0.71
CA ALA A 80 4.00 -19.94 1.72
C ALA A 80 5.18 -18.94 1.59
N MET A 81 4.88 -17.69 1.20
CA MET A 81 5.89 -16.65 1.07
C MET A 81 6.23 -16.05 2.44
N ALA A 82 7.52 -15.88 2.72
CA ALA A 82 7.97 -15.21 3.92
C ALA A 82 7.66 -13.69 3.86
N PRO A 83 7.30 -13.06 4.99
CA PRO A 83 7.11 -11.62 5.05
C PRO A 83 8.45 -10.91 4.79
N ARG A 84 8.39 -9.77 4.11
CA ARG A 84 9.57 -8.95 3.81
C ARG A 84 9.17 -7.49 3.62
N VAL A 85 10.16 -6.61 3.72
CA VAL A 85 10.04 -5.23 3.24
C VAL A 85 10.30 -5.22 1.73
N TYR A 86 9.46 -4.48 1.01
CA TYR A 86 9.62 -4.22 -0.42
C TYR A 86 10.05 -2.77 -0.60
N ASP A 87 11.33 -2.56 -0.91
CA ASP A 87 11.97 -1.23 -0.92
C ASP A 87 12.08 -0.63 -2.34
N GLU A 88 11.34 -1.18 -3.29
CA GLU A 88 11.26 -0.65 -4.65
C GLU A 88 10.30 0.55 -4.71
N LEU A 89 10.56 1.44 -5.67
CA LEU A 89 9.69 2.58 -5.93
C LEU A 89 8.35 2.11 -6.52
N PHE A 90 7.25 2.42 -5.84
CA PHE A 90 5.89 2.03 -6.23
C PHE A 90 4.99 3.27 -6.36
N SER A 91 4.17 3.33 -7.40
CA SER A 91 3.15 4.35 -7.64
C SER A 91 1.75 3.75 -7.65
N GLY A 92 0.74 4.52 -7.29
CA GLY A 92 -0.65 4.05 -7.27
C GLY A 92 -1.13 3.47 -8.61
N VAL A 93 -0.61 3.97 -9.74
CA VAL A 93 -0.93 3.47 -11.09
C VAL A 93 -0.45 2.04 -11.35
N ASP A 94 0.48 1.53 -10.53
CA ASP A 94 1.08 0.21 -10.68
C ASP A 94 0.26 -0.89 -10.02
N LEU A 95 -0.69 -0.51 -9.17
CA LEU A 95 -1.51 -1.46 -8.44
C LEU A 95 -2.33 -2.33 -9.41
N VAL A 96 -2.93 -1.73 -10.43
CA VAL A 96 -3.72 -2.44 -11.43
C VAL A 96 -2.90 -3.49 -12.20
N PRO A 97 -1.81 -3.13 -12.91
CA PRO A 97 -1.03 -4.11 -13.68
C PRO A 97 -0.39 -5.17 -12.76
N THR A 98 0.02 -4.78 -11.54
CA THR A 98 0.54 -5.74 -10.55
C THR A 98 -0.51 -6.77 -10.15
N LEU A 99 -1.74 -6.34 -9.84
CA LEU A 99 -2.82 -7.25 -9.46
C LEU A 99 -3.22 -8.19 -10.60
N LEU A 100 -3.34 -7.66 -11.82
CA LEU A 100 -3.66 -8.47 -12.99
C LEU A 100 -2.59 -9.55 -13.22
N ASP A 101 -1.31 -9.22 -13.16
CA ASP A 101 -0.23 -10.19 -13.29
C ASP A 101 -0.21 -11.23 -12.16
N LEU A 102 -0.42 -10.82 -10.91
CA LEU A 102 -0.50 -11.74 -9.76
C LEU A 102 -1.65 -12.74 -9.90
N LEU A 103 -2.72 -12.33 -10.58
CA LEU A 103 -3.90 -13.14 -10.93
C LEU A 103 -3.77 -13.86 -12.28
N ARG A 104 -2.67 -13.64 -13.02
CA ARG A 104 -2.42 -14.17 -14.38
C ARG A 104 -3.48 -13.75 -15.39
N LEU A 105 -3.91 -12.50 -15.31
CA LEU A 105 -4.82 -11.85 -16.24
C LEU A 105 -4.03 -10.94 -17.19
N GLU A 106 -4.56 -10.74 -18.39
CA GLU A 106 -3.95 -9.83 -19.38
C GLU A 106 -4.07 -8.38 -18.90
N VAL A 107 -2.96 -7.64 -19.00
CA VAL A 107 -2.91 -6.19 -18.72
C VAL A 107 -3.32 -5.43 -19.98
N PRO A 108 -4.38 -4.61 -19.96
CA PRO A 108 -4.77 -3.78 -21.09
C PRO A 108 -3.65 -2.81 -21.52
N ALA A 109 -3.52 -2.56 -22.82
CA ALA A 109 -2.44 -1.75 -23.39
C ALA A 109 -2.50 -0.26 -23.00
N ASP A 110 -3.64 0.22 -22.49
CA ASP A 110 -3.86 1.59 -22.01
C ASP A 110 -3.55 1.76 -20.51
N VAL A 111 -3.14 0.70 -19.81
CA VAL A 111 -2.63 0.78 -18.44
C VAL A 111 -1.19 1.30 -18.46
N GLU A 112 -0.98 2.48 -17.89
CA GLU A 112 0.32 3.16 -17.90
C GLU A 112 1.29 2.70 -16.81
N GLY A 113 0.80 2.00 -15.77
CA GLY A 113 1.62 1.50 -14.68
C GLY A 113 2.52 0.33 -15.08
N VAL A 114 3.51 0.02 -14.24
CA VAL A 114 4.39 -1.15 -14.42
C VAL A 114 4.06 -2.21 -13.38
N SER A 115 4.01 -3.46 -13.78
CA SER A 115 3.75 -4.57 -12.85
C SER A 115 4.95 -4.85 -11.95
N HIS A 116 4.70 -4.90 -10.64
CA HIS A 116 5.68 -5.32 -9.63
C HIS A 116 5.57 -6.83 -9.30
N ALA A 117 4.64 -7.55 -9.93
CA ALA A 117 4.36 -8.96 -9.62
C ALA A 117 5.60 -9.87 -9.71
N PRO A 118 6.48 -9.77 -10.72
CA PRO A 118 7.69 -10.58 -10.78
C PRO A 118 8.62 -10.35 -9.58
N ALA A 119 8.87 -9.08 -9.23
CA ALA A 119 9.70 -8.71 -8.10
C ALA A 119 9.08 -9.11 -6.76
N LEU A 120 7.75 -9.07 -6.64
CA LEU A 120 7.03 -9.55 -5.46
C LEU A 120 7.20 -11.07 -5.27
N LEU A 121 7.07 -11.85 -6.35
CA LEU A 121 7.08 -13.31 -6.32
C LEU A 121 8.48 -13.94 -6.31
N ALA A 122 9.49 -13.27 -6.88
CA ALA A 122 10.86 -13.79 -7.02
C ALA A 122 11.89 -12.68 -6.69
N PRO A 123 12.22 -12.48 -5.41
CA PRO A 123 13.09 -11.38 -4.98
C PRO A 123 14.58 -11.61 -5.26
N ASP A 124 15.03 -12.86 -5.44
CA ASP A 124 16.45 -13.24 -5.51
C ASP A 124 17.04 -13.27 -6.92
N THR A 125 16.23 -12.99 -7.95
CA THR A 125 16.79 -12.72 -9.28
C THR A 125 17.44 -11.34 -9.23
N GLU A 126 18.61 -11.16 -9.86
CA GLU A 126 19.27 -9.87 -10.14
C GLU A 126 18.37 -8.99 -11.02
N ASN A 127 17.17 -8.67 -10.52
CA ASN A 127 16.23 -7.80 -11.19
C ASN A 127 16.77 -6.39 -11.00
N ALA A 128 17.04 -5.73 -12.13
CA ALA A 128 17.09 -4.29 -12.18
C ALA A 128 15.85 -3.72 -11.46
N ALA A 129 16.01 -2.55 -10.83
CA ALA A 129 14.90 -1.85 -10.19
C ALA A 129 13.70 -1.80 -11.15
N VAL A 130 12.49 -2.04 -10.63
CA VAL A 130 11.27 -2.06 -11.46
C VAL A 130 11.06 -0.70 -12.11
N ARG A 131 11.44 0.36 -11.40
CA ARG A 131 11.60 1.73 -11.89
C ARG A 131 12.66 2.45 -11.09
N ASP A 132 13.21 3.51 -11.64
CA ASP A 132 14.20 4.40 -11.03
C ASP A 132 13.60 5.71 -10.49
N HIS A 133 12.35 6.02 -10.85
CA HIS A 133 11.64 7.22 -10.38
C HIS A 133 10.12 7.01 -10.29
N VAL A 134 9.44 7.84 -9.48
CA VAL A 134 7.98 7.97 -9.43
C VAL A 134 7.58 9.40 -9.70
N TYR A 135 6.44 9.58 -10.37
CA TYR A 135 5.89 10.90 -10.66
C TYR A 135 4.66 11.15 -9.79
N THR A 136 4.64 12.31 -9.13
CA THR A 136 3.47 12.80 -8.41
C THR A 136 3.13 14.19 -8.94
N ALA A 137 1.83 14.48 -9.04
CA ALA A 137 1.35 15.75 -9.56
C ALA A 137 0.31 16.33 -8.61
N LYS A 138 0.38 17.63 -8.38
CA LYS A 138 -0.67 18.40 -7.74
C LYS A 138 -1.34 19.23 -8.81
N THR A 139 -2.54 18.82 -9.20
CA THR A 139 -3.42 19.63 -10.04
C THR A 139 -4.32 20.40 -9.09
N TYR A 140 -4.27 21.74 -9.17
CA TYR A 140 -4.97 22.75 -8.33
C TYR A 140 -4.63 22.81 -6.82
#